data_AF-A0A1J3HJU5-F1
#
_entry.id   AF-A0A1J3HJU5-F1
#
_cell.length_a   1.000
_cell.length_b   1.000
_cell.length_c   1.000
_cell.angle_alpha   90.00
_cell.angle_beta   90.00
_cell.angle_gamma   90.00
#
_symmetry.space_group_name_H-M   'P 1'
#
loop_
_entity.id
_entity.type
_entity.pdbx_description
1 polymer ?
#
loop_
_entity_poly.entity_id
_entity_poly.type
_entity_poly.pdbx_seq_one_letter_code
_entity_poly.pdbx_strand_id
1 'polypeptide(L)'
;GTIFAVIVCINMGGKTFGRGLSNLKYFSEAVVAGERIIKMIKRVPHIDSYNTEGQILEKITGEVQFKHVKFMYPSRPETLIFDDLCLRIPSG
;
A
#
# COMPACT_ATOMS: atom_id res chain seq x y z
N GLY A 1 54.61 -10.73 -26.04
CA GLY A 1 53.18 -11.07 -26.16
C GLY A 1 52.41 -10.91 -24.87
N THR A 2 52.84 -11.59 -23.80
CA THR A 2 52.08 -11.75 -22.53
C THR A 2 51.77 -10.43 -21.81
N ILE A 3 52.73 -9.51 -21.70
CA ILE A 3 52.53 -8.23 -21.00
C ILE A 3 51.46 -7.37 -21.68
N PHE A 4 51.47 -7.31 -23.01
CA PHE A 4 50.46 -6.59 -23.79
C PHE A 4 49.06 -7.18 -23.58
N ALA A 5 48.94 -8.51 -23.57
CA ALA A 5 47.67 -9.19 -23.30
C ALA A 5 47.11 -8.85 -21.91
N VAL A 6 47.96 -8.83 -20.87
CA VAL A 6 47.54 -8.47 -19.50
C VAL A 6 46.99 -7.04 -19.45
N ILE A 7 47.64 -6.07 -20.09
CA ILE A 7 47.20 -4.67 -20.11
C ILE A 7 45.83 -4.53 -20.80
N VAL A 8 45.63 -5.23 -21.92
CA VAL A 8 44.36 -5.23 -22.64
C VAL A 8 43.24 -5.83 -21.78
N CYS A 9 43.51 -6.94 -21.08
CA CYS A 9 42.54 -7.57 -20.18
C CYS A 9 42.11 -6.64 -19.03
N ILE A 10 43.06 -5.93 -18.40
CA ILE A 10 42.76 -4.99 -17.31
C ILE A 10 41.90 -3.83 -17.80
N ASN A 11 42.24 -3.24 -18.95
CA ASN A 11 41.48 -2.14 -19.53
C ASN A 11 40.07 -2.56 -19.96
N MET A 12 39.94 -3.74 -20.55
CA MET A 12 38.65 -4.29 -20.97
C MET A 12 37.77 -4.61 -19.74
N GLY A 13 38.35 -5.27 -18.73
CA GLY A 13 37.67 -5.61 -17.47
C GLY A 13 37.21 -4.38 -16.67
N GLY A 14 38.07 -3.35 -16.56
CA GLY A 14 37.69 -2.10 -15.90
C GLY A 14 36.53 -1.38 -16.60
N LYS A 15 36.54 -1.35 -17.95
CA LYS A 15 35.48 -0.73 -18.75
C LYS A 15 34.15 -1.49 -18.66
N THR A 16 34.17 -2.82 -18.70
CA THR A 16 32.93 -3.62 -18.57
C THR A 16 32.37 -3.55 -17.16
N PHE A 17 33.23 -3.60 -16.14
CA PHE A 17 32.82 -3.45 -14.75
C PHE A 17 32.17 -2.08 -14.48
N GLY A 18 32.80 -0.99 -14.94
CA GLY A 18 32.24 0.36 -14.83
C GLY A 18 30.89 0.51 -15.52
N ARG A 19 30.69 -0.10 -16.69
CA ARG A 19 29.40 -0.11 -17.39
C ARG A 19 28.33 -0.92 -16.67
N GLY A 20 28.69 -2.05 -16.05
CA GLY A 20 27.77 -2.85 -15.25
C GLY A 20 27.26 -2.09 -14.03
N LEU A 21 28.14 -1.32 -13.37
CA LEU A 21 27.80 -0.49 -12.21
C LEU A 21 26.76 0.60 -12.52
N SER A 22 26.74 1.13 -13.75
CA SER A 22 25.74 2.14 -14.15
C SER A 22 24.30 1.65 -14.03
N ASN A 23 24.06 0.33 -14.07
CA ASN A 23 22.72 -0.24 -13.94
C ASN A 23 22.26 -0.40 -12.49
N LEU A 24 23.17 -0.31 -11.52
CA LEU A 24 22.86 -0.53 -10.10
C LEU A 24 21.79 0.44 -9.57
N LYS A 25 21.79 1.67 -10.08
CA LYS A 25 20.77 2.68 -9.75
C LYS A 25 19.36 2.20 -10.12
N TYR A 26 19.18 1.68 -11.33
CA TYR A 26 17.88 1.18 -11.79
C TYR A 26 17.40 -0.02 -10.97
N PHE A 27 18.31 -0.92 -10.59
CA PHE A 27 17.98 -2.03 -9.69
C PHE A 27 17.52 -1.52 -8.32
N SER A 28 18.23 -0.55 -7.74
CA SER A 28 17.84 0.03 -6.45
C SER A 28 16.46 0.70 -6.51
N GLU A 29 16.18 1.48 -7.55
CA GLU A 29 14.87 2.10 -7.75
C GLU A 29 13.75 1.06 -7.94
N ALA A 30 14.02 0.00 -8.71
CA ALA A 30 13.08 -1.10 -8.92
C ALA A 30 12.75 -1.83 -7.61
N VAL A 31 13.74 -2.07 -6.76
CA VAL A 31 13.54 -2.70 -5.45
C VAL A 31 12.63 -1.84 -4.56
N VAL A 32 12.88 -0.53 -4.48
CA VAL A 32 12.07 0.40 -3.68
C VAL A 32 10.62 0.48 -4.19
N ALA A 33 10.44 0.53 -5.52
CA ALA A 33 9.11 0.52 -6.12
C ALA A 33 8.38 -0.81 -5.83
N GLY A 34 9.08 -1.93 -6.00
CA GLY A 34 8.55 -3.27 -5.71
C GLY A 34 8.15 -3.44 -4.25
N GLU A 35 8.93 -2.92 -3.31
CA GLU A 35 8.63 -2.98 -1.88
C GLU A 35 7.28 -2.31 -1.56
N ARG A 36 6.99 -1.15 -2.15
CA ARG A 36 5.72 -0.43 -1.95
C ARG A 36 4.51 -1.25 -2.44
N ILE A 37 4.64 -1.89 -3.59
CA ILE A 37 3.59 -2.73 -4.17
C ILE A 37 3.36 -3.96 -3.30
N ILE A 38 4.44 -4.65 -2.92
CA ILE A 38 4.37 -5.84 -2.05
C ILE A 38 3.77 -5.48 -0.69
N LYS A 39 4.12 -4.32 -0.13
CA LYS A 39 3.55 -3.82 1.13
C LYS A 39 2.04 -3.60 1.02
N MET A 40 1.57 -3.08 -0.11
CA MET A 40 0.13 -2.91 -0.36
C MET A 40 -0.59 -4.26 -0.48
N ILE A 41 -0.03 -5.20 -1.23
CA ILE A 41 -0.60 -6.56 -1.41
C ILE A 41 -0.70 -7.31 -0.08
N LYS A 42 0.34 -7.21 0.76
CA LYS A 42 0.39 -7.91 2.06
C LYS A 42 -0.42 -7.22 3.17
N ARG A 43 -1.01 -6.05 2.90
CA ARG A 43 -1.79 -5.31 3.91
C ARG A 43 -3.13 -6.02 4.15
N VAL A 44 -3.45 -6.30 5.40
CA VAL A 44 -4.79 -6.73 5.83
C VAL A 44 -5.62 -5.50 6.22
N PRO A 45 -6.77 -5.23 5.57
CA PRO A 45 -7.64 -4.11 5.93
C PRO A 45 -8.43 -4.43 7.21
N HIS A 46 -8.72 -3.41 8.03
CA HIS A 46 -9.55 -3.58 9.23
C HIS A 46 -11.01 -3.90 8.87
N ILE A 47 -11.50 -3.37 7.75
CA ILE A 47 -12.81 -3.69 7.19
C ILE A 47 -12.52 -4.40 5.88
N ASP A 48 -12.65 -5.72 5.88
CA ASP A 48 -12.41 -6.55 4.70
C ASP A 48 -13.72 -6.79 3.94
N SER A 49 -13.81 -6.26 2.73
CA SER A 49 -14.96 -6.43 1.85
C SER A 49 -15.08 -7.83 1.27
N TYR A 50 -14.00 -8.62 1.26
CA TYR A 50 -14.00 -9.99 0.77
C TYR A 50 -14.29 -11.00 1.87
N ASN A 51 -14.29 -10.56 3.13
CA ASN A 51 -14.69 -11.41 4.24
C ASN A 51 -16.19 -11.68 4.17
N THR A 52 -16.56 -12.95 4.07
CA THR A 52 -17.95 -13.42 4.09
C THR A 52 -18.46 -13.70 5.51
N GLU A 53 -17.60 -13.55 6.51
CA GLU A 53 -18.00 -13.59 7.91
C GLU A 53 -18.89 -12.39 8.22
N GLY A 54 -20.06 -12.68 8.79
CA GLY A 54 -21.05 -11.66 9.10
C GLY A 54 -22.43 -12.27 9.22
N GLN A 55 -23.39 -11.43 9.58
CA GLN A 55 -24.79 -11.82 9.66
C GLN A 55 -25.51 -11.44 8.37
N ILE A 56 -26.06 -12.43 7.68
CA ILE A 56 -26.98 -12.22 6.56
C ILE A 56 -28.39 -12.20 7.15
N LEU A 57 -29.08 -11.05 7.02
CA LEU A 57 -30.45 -10.88 7.51
C LEU A 57 -31.43 -11.33 6.42
N GLU A 58 -32.27 -12.33 6.69
CA GLU A 58 -33.29 -12.83 5.74
C GLU A 58 -34.43 -11.82 5.50
N LYS A 59 -34.75 -11.01 6.52
CA LYS A 59 -35.81 -10.00 6.49
C LYS A 59 -35.30 -8.71 7.10
N ILE A 60 -35.52 -7.60 6.42
CA ILE A 60 -35.11 -6.26 6.84
C ILE A 60 -36.37 -5.41 6.95
N THR A 61 -36.61 -4.83 8.14
CA THR A 61 -37.75 -3.93 8.40
C THR A 61 -37.54 -2.53 7.86
N GLY A 62 -36.27 -2.11 7.69
CA GLY A 62 -35.90 -0.79 7.15
C GLY A 62 -35.82 0.33 8.19
N GLU A 63 -35.97 0.03 9.48
CA GLU A 63 -35.71 1.01 10.54
C GLU A 63 -34.20 1.26 10.67
N VAL A 64 -33.80 2.54 10.66
CA VAL A 64 -32.40 2.95 10.80
C VAL A 64 -32.23 3.84 12.02
N GLN A 65 -31.23 3.54 12.85
CA GLN A 65 -30.96 4.30 14.06
C GLN A 65 -29.47 4.59 14.22
N PHE A 66 -29.16 5.86 14.48
CA PHE A 66 -27.85 6.34 14.90
C PHE A 66 -27.91 6.62 16.41
N LYS A 67 -26.97 6.07 17.18
CA LYS A 67 -26.89 6.23 18.65
C LYS A 67 -25.53 6.77 19.04
N HIS A 68 -25.51 7.98 19.61
CA HIS A 68 -24.30 8.61 20.16
C HIS A 68 -23.08 8.54 19.21
N VAL A 69 -23.30 8.78 17.92
CA VAL A 69 -22.26 8.57 16.91
C VAL A 69 -21.26 9.72 16.97
N LYS A 70 -20.00 9.37 17.17
CA LYS A 70 -18.85 10.28 17.01
C LYS A 70 -18.04 9.87 15.79
N PHE A 71 -17.78 10.80 14.89
CA PHE A 71 -17.11 10.49 13.63
C PHE A 71 -16.15 11.59 13.20
N MET A 72 -14.98 11.13 12.74
CA MET A 72 -13.89 11.95 12.22
C MET A 72 -13.33 11.27 10.98
N TYR A 73 -13.07 12.06 9.94
CA TYR A 73 -12.37 11.54 8.78
C TYR A 73 -10.89 11.29 9.11
N PRO A 74 -10.31 10.12 8.76
CA PRO A 74 -8.89 9.84 9.03
C PRO A 74 -7.92 10.83 8.38
N SER A 75 -8.33 11.49 7.29
CA SER A 75 -7.55 12.53 6.62
C SER A 75 -7.53 13.87 7.36
N ARG A 76 -8.45 14.10 8.32
CA ARG A 76 -8.57 15.33 9.12
C ARG A 76 -8.88 14.97 10.57
N PRO A 77 -7.91 14.44 11.33
CA PRO A 77 -8.12 14.00 12.71
C PRO A 77 -8.34 15.16 13.70
N GLU A 78 -8.11 16.40 13.30
CA GLU A 78 -8.34 17.55 14.20
C GLU A 78 -9.79 18.06 14.15
N THR A 79 -10.60 17.56 13.22
CA THR A 79 -11.95 18.06 12.98
C THR A 79 -12.99 16.97 13.22
N LEU A 80 -13.74 17.13 14.31
CA LEU A 80 -14.89 16.30 14.63
C LEU A 80 -16.08 16.70 13.75
N ILE A 81 -16.62 15.75 12.97
CA ILE A 81 -17.75 16.00 12.06
C ILE A 81 -19.07 15.74 12.78
N PHE A 82 -19.15 14.62 13.49
CA PHE A 82 -20.28 14.32 14.36
C PHE A 82 -19.77 14.21 15.79
N ASP A 83 -20.37 14.99 16.68
CA ASP A 83 -20.22 14.86 18.12
C ASP A 83 -21.57 14.51 18.71
N ASP A 84 -21.72 13.26 19.13
CA ASP A 84 -22.91 12.73 19.79
C ASP A 84 -24.21 12.76 18.94
N LEU A 85 -24.11 12.37 17.66
CA LEU A 85 -25.28 12.33 16.78
C LEU A 85 -26.23 11.19 17.16
N CYS A 86 -27.48 11.55 17.48
CA CYS A 86 -28.61 10.64 17.67
C CYS A 86 -29.71 10.93 16.64
N LEU A 87 -30.07 9.93 15.85
CA LEU A 87 -31.11 10.05 14.81
C LEU A 87 -31.87 8.73 14.68
N ARG A 88 -33.19 8.79 14.55
CA ARG A 88 -34.04 7.62 14.31
C ARG A 88 -34.89 7.87 13.07
N ILE A 89 -34.84 6.93 12.13
CA ILE A 89 -35.60 6.95 10.89
C ILE A 89 -36.49 5.70 10.90
N PRO A 90 -37.80 5.87 11.08
CA PRO A 90 -38.73 4.74 11.09
C PRO A 90 -38.84 4.11 9.69
N SER A 91 -39.22 2.83 9.65
CA SER A 91 -39.66 2.20 8.41
C SER A 91 -40.94 2.86 7.91
N GLY A 92 -41.03 3.11 6.61
CA GLY A 92 -42.23 3.68 5.96
C GLY A 92 -43.43 2.74 5.96
#